data_AF-A0A291E100-F1
#
_entry.id   AF-A0A291E100-F1
#
_cell.length_a   1.000
_cell.length_b   1.000
_cell.length_c   1.000
_cell.angle_alpha   90.00
_cell.angle_beta   90.00
_cell.angle_gamma   90.00
#
_symmetry.space_group_name_H-M   'P 1'
#
loop_
_entity.id
_entity.type
_entity.pdbx_description
1 polymer ?
#
loop_
_entity_poly.entity_id
_entity_poly.type
_entity_poly.pdbx_seq_one_letter_code
_entity_poly.pdbx_strand_id
1 'polypeptide(L)'
;MNDIQVIHFLTRALDVAAENENWAQVQEVDKQIASLLTSLAGNPLSDEKRVALEALRRMHRKVNDKCRLKSEELERKMALQRRNQEGIAAYAAFMDEGDIR
;
A
#
# COMPACT_ATOMS: atom_id res chain seq x y z
N MET A 1 13.84 19.01 17.15
CA MET A 1 13.76 18.56 15.76
C MET A 1 12.85 19.53 15.02
N ASN A 2 13.24 20.07 13.87
CA ASN A 2 12.41 21.04 13.13
C ASN A 2 11.28 20.31 12.40
N ASP A 3 10.06 20.86 12.36
CA ASP A 3 8.89 20.26 11.70
C ASP A 3 9.19 19.85 10.25
N ILE A 4 10.01 20.64 9.54
CA ILE A 4 10.45 20.36 8.17
C ILE A 4 11.28 19.07 8.09
N GLN A 5 12.17 18.83 9.06
CA GLN A 5 12.97 17.60 9.14
C GLN A 5 12.07 16.39 9.41
N VAL A 6 11.05 16.54 10.25
CA VAL A 6 10.07 15.50 10.52
C VAL A 6 9.27 15.17 9.26
N ILE A 7 8.81 16.18 8.50
CA ILE A 7 8.10 15.98 7.23
C ILE A 7 8.99 15.21 6.22
N HIS A 8 10.25 15.60 6.08
CA HIS A 8 11.17 14.89 5.17
C HIS A 8 11.45 13.45 5.62
N PHE A 9 11.63 13.24 6.92
CA PHE A 9 11.83 11.90 7.48
C PHE A 9 10.62 11.01 7.22
N LEU A 10 9.40 11.47 7.51
CA LEU A 10 8.17 10.72 7.25
C LEU A 10 7.97 10.45 5.75
N THR A 11 8.31 11.40 4.88
CA THR A 11 8.26 11.21 3.43
C THR A 11 9.19 10.07 2.98
N ARG A 12 10.43 10.05 3.49
CA ARG A 12 11.41 8.99 3.18
C ARG A 12 10.97 7.65 3.76
N ALA A 13 10.48 7.63 4.99
CA ALA A 13 10.01 6.43 5.65
C ALA A 13 8.83 5.79 4.90
N LEU A 14 7.91 6.62 4.38
CA LEU A 14 6.77 6.15 3.59
C LEU A 14 7.22 5.51 2.26
N ASP A 15 8.20 6.12 1.57
CA ASP A 15 8.73 5.58 0.32
C ASP A 15 9.46 4.25 0.55
N VAL A 16 10.31 4.18 1.58
CA VAL A 16 11.04 2.95 1.94
C VAL A 16 10.09 1.83 2.38
N ALA A 17 9.05 2.14 3.16
CA ALA A 17 8.05 1.16 3.56
C ALA A 17 7.26 0.63 2.35
N ALA A 18 6.95 1.51 1.39
CA ALA A 18 6.27 1.13 0.15
C ALA A 18 7.16 0.32 -0.81
N GLU A 19 8.46 0.62 -0.90
CA GLU A 19 9.41 -0.15 -1.70
C GLU A 19 9.63 -1.56 -1.14
N ASN A 20 9.65 -1.71 0.19
CA ASN A 20 9.78 -3.00 0.85
C ASN A 20 8.45 -3.78 0.93
N GLU A 21 7.37 -3.28 0.31
CA GLU A 21 6.02 -3.84 0.39
C GLU A 21 5.54 -4.09 1.84
N ASN A 22 6.08 -3.33 2.80
CA ASN A 22 5.77 -3.47 4.21
C ASN A 22 4.53 -2.62 4.56
N TRP A 23 3.36 -3.12 4.19
CA TRP A 23 2.09 -2.41 4.32
C TRP A 23 1.73 -2.04 5.76
N ALA A 24 2.15 -2.85 6.74
CA ALA A 24 1.99 -2.53 8.16
C ALA A 24 2.79 -1.28 8.55
N GLN A 25 4.03 -1.18 8.08
CA GLN A 25 4.86 0.00 8.29
C GLN A 25 4.35 1.23 7.53
N VAL A 26 3.79 1.06 6.33
CA VAL A 26 3.12 2.14 5.58
C VAL A 26 1.97 2.72 6.41
N GLN A 27 1.13 1.89 7.02
CA GLN A 27 0.01 2.33 7.84
C GLN A 27 0.48 3.09 9.11
N GLU A 28 1.58 2.64 9.72
CA GLU A 28 2.13 3.29 10.90
C GLU A 28 2.71 4.67 10.57
N VAL A 29 3.47 4.78 9.47
CA VAL A 29 3.98 6.07 8.99
C VAL A 29 2.82 7.01 8.61
N ASP A 30 1.74 6.49 8.03
CA ASP A 30 0.55 7.26 7.69
C ASP A 30 -0.15 7.86 8.93
N LYS A 31 -0.26 7.10 10.03
CA LYS A 31 -0.77 7.61 11.31
C LYS A 31 0.09 8.74 11.87
N GLN A 32 1.42 8.60 11.78
CA GLN A 32 2.35 9.63 12.23
C GLN A 32 2.24 10.91 11.38
N ILE A 33 2.05 10.76 10.07
CA ILE A 33 1.75 11.87 9.16
C ILE A 33 0.43 12.55 9.56
N ALA A 34 -0.64 11.79 9.81
CA ALA A 34 -1.93 12.34 10.20
C ALA A 34 -1.86 13.11 11.53
N SER A 35 -1.13 12.58 12.52
CA SER A 35 -0.88 13.26 13.78
C SER A 35 -0.12 14.58 13.58
N LEU A 36 0.90 14.59 12.72
CA LEU A 36 1.67 15.79 12.41
C LEU A 36 0.84 16.84 11.67
N LEU A 37 0.03 16.42 10.70
CA LEU A 37 -0.87 17.32 9.97
C LEU A 37 -1.91 17.94 10.90
N THR A 38 -2.41 17.16 11.87
CA THR A 38 -3.38 17.63 12.88
C THR A 38 -2.74 18.63 13.84
N SER A 39 -1.49 18.43 14.27
CA SER A 39 -0.79 19.39 15.12
C SER A 39 -0.38 20.68 14.40
N LEU A 40 -0.17 20.59 13.07
CA LEU A 40 0.08 21.76 12.21
C LEU A 40 -1.20 22.50 11.83
N ALA A 41 -2.39 21.88 11.98
CA ALA A 41 -3.66 22.50 11.67
C ALA A 41 -3.94 23.68 12.62
N GLY A 42 -4.10 24.88 12.06
CA GLY A 42 -4.34 26.11 12.82
C GLY A 42 -3.13 27.00 13.02
N ASN A 43 -1.91 26.55 12.66
CA ASN A 43 -0.71 27.38 12.69
C ASN A 43 -0.44 28.02 11.31
N PRO A 44 0.05 29.27 11.24
CA PRO A 44 0.49 29.86 9.98
C PRO A 44 1.67 29.06 9.43
N LEU A 45 1.43 28.40 8.29
CA LEU A 45 2.44 27.63 7.57
C LEU A 45 3.34 28.58 6.80
N SER A 46 4.65 28.55 7.08
CA SER A 46 5.66 29.20 6.24
C SER A 46 5.72 28.54 4.85
N ASP A 47 6.22 29.27 3.85
CA ASP A 47 6.34 28.75 2.49
C ASP A 47 7.22 27.49 2.41
N GLU A 48 8.29 27.43 3.21
CA GLU A 48 9.14 26.23 3.32
C GLU A 48 8.35 25.00 3.82
N LYS A 49 7.48 25.19 4.81
CA LYS A 49 6.62 24.11 5.32
C LYS A 49 5.60 23.68 4.26
N ARG A 50 5.05 24.62 3.48
CA ARG A 50 4.13 24.30 2.37
C ARG A 50 4.80 23.44 1.32
N VAL A 51 6.03 23.79 0.91
CA VAL A 51 6.80 23.01 -0.07
C VAL A 51 7.07 21.58 0.45
N ALA A 52 7.45 21.44 1.72
CA ALA A 52 7.67 20.13 2.34
C ALA A 52 6.36 19.29 2.39
N LEU A 53 5.23 19.91 2.74
CA LEU A 53 3.93 19.25 2.75
C LEU A 53 3.45 18.84 1.34
N GLU A 54 3.74 19.63 0.32
CA GLU A 54 3.44 19.25 -1.07
C GLU A 54 4.27 18.05 -1.52
N ALA A 55 5.55 17.99 -1.15
CA ALA A 55 6.39 16.83 -1.44
C ALA A 55 5.86 15.56 -0.76
N LEU A 56 5.46 15.68 0.51
CA LEU A 56 4.81 14.59 1.25
C LEU A 56 3.51 14.13 0.56
N ARG A 57 2.65 15.08 0.14
CA ARG A 57 1.39 14.78 -0.57
C ARG A 57 1.63 14.04 -1.88
N ARG A 58 2.62 14.44 -2.66
CA ARG A 58 2.99 13.74 -3.91
C ARG A 58 3.45 12.32 -3.63
N MET A 59 4.26 12.12 -2.59
CA MET A 59 4.72 10.79 -2.21
C MET A 59 3.57 9.90 -1.75
N HIS A 60 2.66 10.43 -0.92
CA HIS A 60 1.48 9.71 -0.45
C HIS A 60 0.62 9.20 -1.60
N ARG A 61 0.37 10.04 -2.62
CA ARG A 61 -0.35 9.63 -3.84
C ARG A 61 0.36 8.50 -4.58
N LYS A 62 1.68 8.60 -4.76
CA LYS A 62 2.50 7.57 -5.42
C LYS A 62 2.42 6.23 -4.67
N VAL A 63 2.47 6.26 -3.35
CA VAL A 63 2.36 5.05 -2.52
C VAL A 63 0.95 4.45 -2.56
N ASN A 64 -0.09 5.28 -2.58
CA ASN A 64 -1.48 4.84 -2.77
C ASN A 64 -1.66 4.15 -4.13
N ASP A 65 -1.15 4.74 -5.21
CA ASP A 65 -1.19 4.12 -6.53
C ASP A 65 -0.44 2.77 -6.58
N LYS A 66 0.74 2.68 -5.94
CA LYS A 66 1.46 1.40 -5.78
C LYS A 66 0.63 0.37 -5.03
N CYS A 67 -0.02 0.77 -3.93
CA CYS A 67 -0.85 -0.12 -3.12
C CYS A 67 -2.05 -0.65 -3.93
N ARG A 68 -2.73 0.22 -4.68
CA ARG A 68 -3.83 -0.16 -5.58
C ARG A 68 -3.38 -1.16 -6.64
N LEU A 69 -2.28 -0.90 -7.34
CA LEU A 69 -1.74 -1.81 -8.35
C LEU A 69 -1.40 -3.18 -7.77
N LYS A 70 -0.82 -3.23 -6.56
CA LYS A 70 -0.51 -4.49 -5.86
C LYS A 70 -1.76 -5.23 -5.42
N SER A 71 -2.80 -4.52 -5.00
CA SER A 71 -4.12 -5.11 -4.70
C SER A 71 -4.74 -5.75 -5.94
N GLU A 72 -4.75 -5.05 -7.08
CA GLU A 72 -5.25 -5.59 -8.35
C GLU A 72 -4.42 -6.79 -8.87
N GLU A 73 -3.11 -6.80 -8.62
CA GLU A 73 -2.24 -7.94 -8.93
C GLU A 73 -2.59 -9.15 -8.07
N LEU A 74 -2.83 -8.93 -6.77
CA LEU A 74 -3.20 -9.98 -5.81
C LEU A 74 -4.57 -10.57 -6.15
N GLU A 75 -5.56 -9.73 -6.45
CA GLU A 75 -6.90 -10.18 -6.87
C GLU A 75 -6.83 -11.06 -8.12
N ARG A 76 -6.03 -10.65 -9.12
CA ARG A 76 -5.80 -11.44 -10.33
C ARG A 76 -5.15 -12.79 -10.02
N LYS A 77 -4.15 -12.83 -9.14
CA LYS A 77 -3.49 -14.07 -8.70
C LYS A 77 -4.46 -14.99 -7.96
N MET A 78 -5.30 -14.44 -7.07
CA MET A 78 -6.33 -15.20 -6.34
C MET A 78 -7.40 -15.76 -7.28
N ALA A 79 -7.83 -15.00 -8.28
CA ALA A 79 -8.78 -15.47 -9.29
C ALA A 79 -8.19 -16.62 -10.14
N LEU A 80 -6.91 -16.51 -10.52
CA LEU A 80 -6.20 -17.57 -11.23
C LEU A 80 -6.06 -18.83 -10.39
N GLN A 81 -5.71 -18.72 -9.10
CA GLN A 81 -5.62 -19.86 -8.20
C GLN A 81 -6.95 -20.57 -7.99
N ARG A 82 -8.05 -19.81 -7.81
CA ARG A 82 -9.41 -20.38 -7.71
C ARG A 82 -9.77 -21.17 -8.96
N ARG A 83 -9.58 -20.57 -10.14
CA ARG A 83 -9.82 -21.25 -11.42
C ARG A 83 -8.96 -22.51 -11.59
N ASN A 84 -7.70 -22.47 -11.16
CA ASN A 84 -6.81 -23.62 -11.25
C ASN A 84 -7.23 -24.75 -10.30
N GLN A 85 -7.67 -24.41 -9.08
CA GLN A 85 -8.24 -25.39 -8.14
C GLN A 85 -9.53 -26.01 -8.67
N GLU A 86 -10.44 -25.22 -9.24
CA GLU A 86 -11.66 -25.72 -9.90
C GLU A 86 -11.33 -26.63 -11.08
N GLY A 87 -10.34 -26.27 -11.90
CA GLY A 87 -9.87 -27.11 -13.01
C GLY A 87 -9.29 -28.44 -12.56
N ILE A 88 -8.40 -28.43 -11.57
CA ILE A 88 -7.81 -29.66 -11.00
C ILE A 88 -8.90 -30.54 -10.36
N ALA A 89 -9.85 -29.94 -9.64
CA ALA A 89 -10.98 -30.65 -9.06
C ALA A 89 -11.89 -31.30 -10.13
N ALA A 90 -12.13 -30.60 -11.24
CA ALA A 90 -12.91 -31.14 -12.35
C ALA A 90 -12.20 -32.34 -13.03
N TYR A 91 -10.88 -32.27 -13.23
CA TYR A 91 -10.12 -33.40 -13.76
C TYR A 91 -10.06 -34.58 -12.77
N ALA A 92 -9.94 -34.32 -11.47
CA ALA A 92 -9.95 -35.36 -10.45
C ALA A 92 -11.31 -36.07 -10.38
N ALA A 93 -12.42 -35.32 -10.39
CA ALA A 93 -13.77 -35.88 -10.41
C ALA A 93 -14.03 -36.72 -11.67
N PHE A 94 -13.52 -36.29 -12.83
CA PHE A 94 -13.68 -37.02 -14.08
C PHE A 94 -12.84 -38.31 -14.15
N MET A 95 -11.66 -38.33 -13.52
CA MET A 95 -10.87 -39.57 -13.39
C MET A 95 -11.52 -40.58 -12.43
N ASP A 96 -12.15 -40.10 -11.34
CA ASP A 96 -12.85 -40.95 -10.38
C ASP A 96 -14.14 -41.57 -10.99
N GLU A 97 -14.82 -40.85 -11.88
CA GLU A 97 -15.99 -41.36 -12.65
C GLU A 97 -15.59 -42.37 -13.75
N GLY A 98 -14.34 -42.34 -14.21
CA GLY A 98 -13.81 -43.22 -15.26
C GLY A 98 -13.30 -44.58 -14.76
N ASP A 99 -13.04 -44.72 -13.45
CA ASP A 99 -12.50 -45.94 -12.83
C ASP A 99 -13.61 -46.90 -12.35
N ILE A 100 -14.88 -46.53 -12.54
CA ILE A 100 -16.07 -47.35 -12.27
C ILE A 100 -16.60 -47.91 -13.60
N ARG A 101 -15.82 -48.75 -14.30
CA ARG A 101 -16.35 -49.52 -15.43
C ARG A 101 -15.66 -50.86 -15.65
#